data_AF-A0A940ZZW4-F1
#
_entry.id   AF-A0A940ZZW4-F1
#
_cell.length_a   1.000
_cell.length_b   1.000
_cell.length_c   1.000
_cell.angle_alpha   90.00
_cell.angle_beta   90.00
_cell.angle_gamma   90.00
#
_symmetry.space_group_name_H-M   'P 1'
#
loop_
_entity.id
_entity.type
_entity.pdbx_description
1 polymer ?
#
loop_
_entity_poly.entity_id
_entity_poly.type
_entity_poly.pdbx_seq_one_letter_code
_entity_poly.pdbx_strand_id
1 'polypeptide(L)'
;MRHEATKTPWRTPHWFCSPHNFEPTIQVPAHEVALHDITVRDGEECADVAFTVDDKVRIAEALALVGIKRMELFLTVPGWLEAVRAILRRKLPLELYVTWHPGRVERVLELGVTQVMVWYRIL
;
A
#
# COMPACT_ATOMS: atom_id res chain seq x y z
N MET A 1 -3.56 -2.57 -24.61
CA MET A 1 -2.51 -2.06 -25.51
C MET A 1 -1.96 -3.24 -26.29
N ARG A 2 -1.89 -3.16 -27.63
CA ARG A 2 -1.21 -4.20 -28.43
C ARG A 2 0.28 -3.85 -28.43
N HIS A 3 1.10 -4.64 -27.74
CA HIS A 3 2.54 -4.46 -27.78
C HIS A 3 3.07 -4.97 -29.12
N GLU A 4 3.75 -4.11 -29.88
CA GLU A 4 4.62 -4.55 -30.97
C GLU A 4 5.72 -5.44 -30.37
N ALA A 5 5.97 -6.61 -30.98
CA ALA A 5 6.96 -7.55 -30.48
C ALA A 5 8.38 -6.99 -30.69
N THR A 6 8.89 -6.25 -29.72
CA THR A 6 10.29 -5.82 -29.70
C THR A 6 11.18 -6.98 -29.25
N LYS A 7 12.46 -6.99 -29.64
CA LYS A 7 13.43 -8.01 -29.19
C LYS A 7 13.63 -8.03 -27.66
N THR A 8 13.22 -6.96 -26.97
CA THR A 8 13.39 -6.77 -25.52
C THR A 8 12.10 -6.22 -24.91
N PRO A 9 11.03 -7.02 -24.80
CA PRO A 9 9.73 -6.54 -24.33
C PRO A 9 9.73 -6.06 -22.87
N TRP A 10 10.75 -6.44 -22.10
CA TRP A 10 11.00 -5.97 -20.73
C TRP A 10 11.57 -4.55 -20.63
N ARG A 11 11.88 -3.90 -21.76
CA ARG A 11 12.46 -2.54 -21.77
C ARG A 11 11.79 -1.66 -22.82
N THR A 12 11.32 -0.51 -22.36
CA THR A 12 10.80 0.60 -23.18
C THR A 12 11.58 1.87 -22.85
N PRO A 13 11.36 3.01 -23.54
CA PRO A 13 12.01 4.27 -23.17
C PRO A 13 11.73 4.76 -21.75
N HIS A 14 10.57 4.39 -21.17
CA HIS A 14 10.12 4.87 -19.86
C HIS A 14 10.07 3.81 -18.77
N TRP A 15 10.15 2.52 -19.14
CA TRP A 15 9.92 1.42 -18.21
C TRP A 15 10.93 0.30 -18.42
N PHE A 16 11.36 -0.30 -17.33
CA PHE A 16 12.17 -1.51 -17.31
C PHE A 16 11.59 -2.48 -16.29
N CYS A 17 11.47 -3.74 -16.66
CA CYS A 17 11.17 -4.84 -15.73
C CYS A 17 12.15 -6.00 -15.97
N SER A 18 12.07 -7.03 -15.13
CA SER A 18 12.94 -8.20 -15.25
C SER A 18 12.69 -8.94 -16.58
N PRO A 19 13.74 -9.28 -17.36
CA PRO A 19 13.59 -10.15 -18.53
C PRO A 19 12.93 -11.49 -18.20
N HIS A 20 13.10 -11.98 -16.96
CA HIS A 20 12.50 -13.23 -16.49
C HIS A 20 10.97 -13.22 -16.51
N ASN A 21 10.33 -12.04 -16.51
CA ASN A 21 8.87 -11.94 -16.65
C ASN A 21 8.36 -12.41 -18.03
N PHE A 22 9.26 -12.57 -19.01
CA PHE A 22 8.97 -13.01 -20.38
C PHE A 22 9.56 -14.39 -20.70
N GLU A 23 10.06 -15.11 -19.69
CA GLU A 23 10.58 -16.47 -19.85
C GLU A 23 9.43 -17.41 -20.24
N PRO A 24 9.40 -17.96 -21.46
CA PRO A 24 8.26 -18.75 -21.95
C PRO A 24 8.04 -20.04 -21.17
N THR A 25 9.06 -20.53 -20.45
CA THR A 25 8.93 -21.71 -19.58
C THR A 25 8.25 -21.40 -18.23
N ILE A 26 8.14 -20.13 -17.85
CA ILE A 26 7.44 -19.69 -16.62
C ILE A 26 6.02 -19.28 -16.98
N GLN A 27 5.09 -20.24 -16.89
CA GLN A 27 3.66 -19.97 -17.06
C GLN A 27 3.03 -19.62 -15.72
N VAL A 28 2.83 -18.33 -15.47
CA VAL A 28 2.09 -17.86 -14.29
C VAL A 28 0.60 -17.83 -14.65
N PRO A 29 -0.27 -18.58 -13.95
CA PRO A 29 -1.70 -18.47 -14.17
C PRO A 29 -2.19 -17.06 -13.85
N ALA A 30 -3.19 -16.59 -14.61
CA ALA A 30 -3.85 -15.34 -14.29
C ALA A 30 -4.43 -15.42 -12.87
N HIS A 31 -4.12 -14.42 -12.06
CA HIS A 31 -4.64 -14.27 -10.71
C HIS A 31 -5.09 -12.83 -10.51
N GLU A 32 -5.93 -12.60 -9.52
CA GLU A 32 -6.35 -11.26 -9.15
C GLU A 32 -5.15 -10.47 -8.63
N VAL A 33 -4.89 -9.32 -9.25
CA VAL A 33 -3.84 -8.39 -8.83
C VAL A 33 -4.50 -7.23 -8.10
N ALA A 34 -4.07 -6.98 -6.87
CA ALA A 34 -4.47 -5.83 -6.09
C ALA A 34 -3.29 -4.89 -5.91
N LEU A 35 -3.54 -3.60 -6.06
CA LEU A 35 -2.58 -2.56 -5.68
C LEU A 35 -2.65 -2.32 -4.17
N HIS A 36 -1.48 -2.33 -3.54
CA HIS A 36 -1.28 -2.02 -2.13
C HIS A 36 -0.54 -0.69 -2.03
N ASP A 37 -1.27 0.36 -1.69
CA ASP A 37 -0.72 1.70 -1.65
C ASP A 37 -0.02 1.97 -0.32
N ILE A 38 1.22 2.44 -0.39
CA ILE A 38 2.08 2.71 0.75
C ILE A 38 2.42 4.20 0.88
N THR A 39 1.62 5.08 0.26
CA THR A 39 1.84 6.54 0.28
C THR A 39 1.88 7.08 1.71
N VAL A 40 0.96 6.65 2.59
CA VAL A 40 0.92 7.08 4.00
C VAL A 40 1.69 6.16 4.96
N ARG A 41 2.55 5.29 4.39
CA ARG A 41 3.56 4.51 5.12
C ARG A 41 4.96 4.92 4.65
N ASP A 42 5.43 4.39 3.52
CA ASP A 42 6.77 4.69 2.97
C ASP A 42 6.89 6.15 2.50
N GLY A 43 5.81 6.72 1.99
CA GLY A 43 5.85 8.10 1.49
C GLY A 43 6.16 9.13 2.58
N GLU A 44 5.87 8.84 3.86
CA GLU A 44 6.27 9.70 4.99
C GLU A 44 7.74 9.53 5.38
N GLU A 45 8.47 8.58 4.81
CA GLU A 45 9.93 8.47 4.97
C GLU A 45 10.69 9.33 3.95
N CYS A 46 10.00 9.93 2.98
CA CYS A 46 10.60 10.88 2.04
C CYS A 46 10.98 12.18 2.76
N ALA A 47 12.17 12.70 2.43
CA ALA A 47 12.60 14.02 2.89
C ALA A 47 11.57 15.10 2.50
N ASP A 48 11.35 16.05 3.42
CA ASP A 48 10.43 17.17 3.26
C ASP A 48 8.93 16.79 3.08
N VAL A 49 8.56 15.54 3.36
CA VAL A 49 7.15 15.10 3.38
C VAL A 49 6.70 14.85 4.81
N ALA A 50 5.59 15.48 5.21
CA ALA A 50 4.92 15.21 6.48
C ALA A 50 3.40 15.39 6.29
N PHE A 51 2.62 14.32 6.45
CA PHE A 51 1.18 14.39 6.29
C PHE A 51 0.49 14.70 7.62
N THR A 52 -0.46 15.64 7.59
CA THR A 52 -1.40 15.80 8.70
C THR A 52 -2.40 14.63 8.72
N VAL A 53 -3.15 14.50 9.81
CA VAL A 53 -4.25 13.52 9.91
C VAL A 53 -5.26 13.72 8.78
N ASP A 54 -5.61 14.97 8.46
CA ASP A 54 -6.56 15.29 7.40
C ASP A 54 -6.02 14.93 6.02
N ASP A 55 -4.72 15.10 5.79
CA ASP A 55 -4.09 14.68 4.53
C ASP A 55 -4.16 13.16 4.35
N LYS A 56 -3.91 12.39 5.41
CA LYS A 56 -4.03 10.91 5.37
C LYS A 56 -5.46 10.47 5.06
N VAL A 57 -6.46 11.16 5.61
CA VAL A 57 -7.88 10.89 5.30
C VAL A 57 -8.21 11.23 3.84
N ARG A 58 -7.75 12.39 3.34
CA ARG A 58 -7.96 12.78 1.93
C ARG A 58 -7.30 11.79 0.97
N ILE A 59 -6.11 11.30 1.29
CA ILE A 59 -5.42 10.26 0.52
C ILE A 59 -6.24 8.96 0.54
N ALA A 60 -6.72 8.52 1.70
CA ALA A 60 -7.57 7.32 1.80
C ALA A 60 -8.85 7.44 0.95
N GLU A 61 -9.52 8.60 1.00
CA GLU A 61 -10.72 8.90 0.20
C GLU A 61 -10.40 8.91 -1.31
N ALA A 62 -9.27 9.49 -1.72
CA ALA A 62 -8.81 9.49 -3.10
C ALA A 62 -8.47 8.09 -3.62
N LEU A 63 -7.77 7.28 -2.81
CA LEU A 63 -7.46 5.88 -3.13
C LEU A 63 -8.74 5.05 -3.33
N ALA A 64 -9.71 5.21 -2.42
CA ALA A 64 -11.00 4.56 -2.53
C ALA A 64 -11.77 5.00 -3.79
N LEU A 65 -11.75 6.30 -4.12
CA LEU A 65 -12.41 6.86 -5.30
C LEU A 65 -11.89 6.25 -6.61
N VAL A 66 -10.58 6.02 -6.72
CA VAL A 66 -9.96 5.42 -7.93
C VAL A 66 -9.95 3.88 -7.89
N GLY A 67 -10.55 3.27 -6.87
CA GLY A 67 -10.76 1.83 -6.78
C GLY A 67 -9.60 1.03 -6.17
N ILE A 68 -8.61 1.68 -5.55
CA ILE A 68 -7.55 1.00 -4.80
C ILE A 68 -8.17 0.33 -3.57
N LYS A 69 -7.81 -0.94 -3.36
CA LYS A 69 -8.42 -1.79 -2.34
C LYS A 69 -7.63 -1.85 -1.05
N ARG A 70 -6.33 -1.55 -1.07
CA ARG A 70 -5.46 -1.68 0.10
C ARG A 70 -4.61 -0.44 0.26
N MET A 71 -4.56 0.08 1.48
CA MET A 71 -3.62 1.11 1.89
C MET A 71 -2.88 0.66 3.15
N GLU A 72 -1.64 1.10 3.34
CA GLU A 72 -0.88 0.87 4.57
C GLU A 72 -0.58 2.18 5.29
N LEU A 73 -0.72 2.17 6.62
CA LEU A 73 -0.38 3.29 7.49
C LEU A 73 0.71 2.90 8.48
N PHE A 74 1.69 3.78 8.67
CA PHE A 74 2.77 3.56 9.63
C PHE A 74 2.36 3.94 11.05
N LEU A 75 2.38 2.98 11.99
CA LEU A 75 1.95 3.24 13.38
C LEU A 75 2.97 4.02 14.21
N THR A 76 4.06 4.51 13.64
CA THR A 76 5.14 5.21 14.37
C THR A 76 5.00 6.73 14.34
N VAL A 77 4.42 7.27 13.27
CA VAL A 77 4.32 8.71 12.99
C VAL A 77 3.33 9.41 13.94
N PRO A 78 3.62 10.62 14.46
CA PRO A 78 2.66 11.37 15.26
C PRO A 78 1.27 11.48 14.60
N GLY A 79 0.21 11.36 15.39
CA GLY A 79 -1.17 11.40 14.89
C GLY A 79 -1.68 10.08 14.27
N TRP A 80 -0.90 8.99 14.30
CA TRP A 80 -1.30 7.71 13.70
C TRP A 80 -2.64 7.19 14.25
N LEU A 81 -2.90 7.32 15.55
CA LEU A 81 -4.10 6.77 16.19
C LEU A 81 -5.34 7.56 15.76
N GLU A 82 -5.21 8.88 15.70
CA GLU A 82 -6.21 9.80 15.21
C GLU A 82 -6.52 9.53 13.74
N ALA A 83 -5.48 9.31 12.91
CA ALA A 83 -5.63 8.97 11.50
C ALA A 83 -6.36 7.64 11.29
N VAL A 84 -5.96 6.57 11.99
CA VAL A 84 -6.65 5.27 11.93
C VAL A 84 -8.13 5.43 12.29
N ARG A 85 -8.43 6.09 13.42
CA ARG A 85 -9.82 6.34 13.83
C ARG A 85 -10.59 7.16 12.79
N ALA A 86 -9.96 8.16 12.18
CA ALA A 86 -10.61 9.00 11.18
C ALA A 86 -10.92 8.24 9.90
N ILE A 87 -9.97 7.44 9.41
CA ILE A 87 -10.14 6.60 8.20
C ILE A 87 -11.22 5.54 8.43
N LEU A 88 -11.19 4.81 9.56
CA LEU A 88 -12.20 3.78 9.84
C LEU A 88 -13.63 4.36 9.92
N ARG A 89 -13.80 5.57 10.48
CA ARG A 89 -15.11 6.24 10.53
C ARG A 89 -15.70 6.53 9.14
N ARG A 90 -14.86 6.66 8.11
CA ARG A 90 -15.33 6.91 6.74
C ARG A 90 -15.94 5.68 6.07
N LYS A 91 -15.71 4.48 6.60
CA LYS A 91 -16.23 3.21 6.05
C LYS A 91 -15.96 3.09 4.54
N LEU A 92 -14.73 3.46 4.15
CA LEU A 92 -14.32 3.43 2.75
C LEU A 92 -14.26 1.98 2.26
N PRO A 93 -14.49 1.72 0.96
CA PRO A 93 -14.34 0.40 0.35
C PRO A 93 -12.85 0.02 0.14
N LEU A 94 -12.06 0.15 1.21
CA LEU A 94 -10.62 -0.08 1.26
C LEU A 94 -10.26 -0.86 2.55
N GLU A 95 -9.29 -1.75 2.45
CA GLU A 95 -8.69 -2.49 3.56
C GLU A 95 -7.52 -1.66 4.12
N LEU A 96 -7.65 -1.21 5.36
CA LEU A 96 -6.58 -0.49 6.05
C LEU A 96 -5.60 -1.50 6.66
N TYR A 97 -4.40 -1.58 6.09
CA TYR A 97 -3.26 -2.28 6.64
C TYR A 97 -2.50 -1.36 7.58
N VAL A 98 -1.89 -1.96 8.60
CA VAL A 98 -1.00 -1.28 9.53
C VAL A 98 0.29 -2.06 9.70
N THR A 99 1.41 -1.36 9.81
CA THR A 99 2.70 -1.98 10.12
C THR A 99 2.67 -2.64 11.49
N TRP A 100 3.30 -3.81 11.62
CA TRP A 100 3.57 -4.42 12.92
C TRP A 100 4.43 -3.49 13.79
N HIS A 101 3.88 -3.10 14.93
CA HIS A 101 4.61 -2.39 15.97
C HIS A 101 4.10 -2.83 17.34
N PRO A 102 4.93 -3.53 18.14
CA PRO A 102 4.54 -3.97 19.49
C PRO A 102 4.02 -2.81 20.35
N GLY A 103 2.92 -3.02 21.07
CA GLY A 103 2.27 -2.03 21.93
C GLY A 103 1.40 -0.98 21.21
N ARG A 104 1.45 -0.92 19.87
CA ARG A 104 0.59 -0.03 19.05
C ARG A 104 -0.39 -0.83 18.21
N VAL A 105 0.04 -1.97 17.68
CA VAL A 105 -0.80 -2.83 16.82
C VAL A 105 -2.03 -3.34 17.58
N GLU A 106 -1.90 -3.66 18.86
CA GLU A 106 -3.00 -4.13 19.70
C GLU A 106 -4.13 -3.09 19.77
N ARG A 107 -3.77 -1.80 19.85
CA ARG A 107 -4.75 -0.69 19.87
C ARG A 107 -5.52 -0.56 18.57
N VAL A 108 -4.91 -0.80 17.42
CA VAL A 108 -5.63 -0.72 16.13
C VAL A 108 -6.47 -1.97 15.87
N LEU A 109 -6.03 -3.13 16.37
CA LEU A 109 -6.86 -4.35 16.37
C LEU A 109 -8.14 -4.13 17.18
N GLU A 110 -8.05 -3.51 18.36
CA GLU A 110 -9.22 -3.13 19.18
C GLU A 110 -10.17 -2.17 18.46
N LEU A 111 -9.67 -1.33 17.54
CA LEU A 111 -10.48 -0.43 16.72
C LEU A 111 -11.13 -1.13 15.52
N GLY A 112 -10.84 -2.40 15.28
CA GLY A 112 -11.41 -3.20 14.19
C GLY A 112 -10.55 -3.29 12.93
N VAL A 113 -9.29 -2.84 12.97
CA VAL A 113 -8.34 -3.19 11.90
C VAL A 113 -8.06 -4.69 11.95
N THR A 114 -8.15 -5.37 10.82
CA THR A 114 -7.89 -6.83 10.73
C THR A 114 -6.62 -7.17 9.97
N GLN A 115 -6.00 -6.19 9.31
CA GLN A 115 -4.86 -6.40 8.42
C GLN A 115 -3.59 -5.82 9.03
N VAL A 116 -2.58 -6.68 9.23
CA VAL A 116 -1.30 -6.30 9.85
C VAL A 116 -0.16 -6.76 8.95
N MET A 117 0.70 -5.83 8.56
CA MET A 117 1.90 -6.11 7.75
C MET A 117 3.10 -6.37 8.65
N VAL A 118 3.65 -7.59 8.61
CA VAL A 118 4.82 -8.01 9.40
C VAL A 118 6.03 -8.12 8.46
N TRP A 119 6.91 -7.13 8.48
CA TRP A 119 8.12 -7.10 7.64
C TRP A 119 9.23 -8.00 8.19
N TYR A 120 9.46 -7.92 9.49
CA TYR A 120 10.40 -8.76 10.23
C TYR A 120 9.90 -8.89 11.67
N ARG A 121 10.19 -10.03 12.28
CA ARG A 121 9.91 -10.24 13.70
C ARG A 121 11.12 -9.71 14.47
N ILE A 122 10.98 -8.55 15.10
CA ILE A 122 11.94 -8.09 16.10
C ILE A 122 11.75 -9.01 17.31
N LEU A 123 12.77 -9.82 17.60
CA LEU A 123 12.84 -10.69 18.78
C LEU A 123 13.25 -9.90 20.01
#